data_AF-A0A5B9PCB3-F1
#
_entry.id   AF-A0A5B9PCB3-F1
#
_cell.length_a   1.000
_cell.length_b   1.000
_cell.length_c   1.000
_cell.angle_alpha   90.00
_cell.angle_beta   90.00
_cell.angle_gamma   90.00
#
_symmetry.space_group_name_H-M   'P 1'
#
loop_
_entity.id
_entity.type
_entity.pdbx_description
1 polymer ?
#
loop_
_entity_poly.entity_id
_entity_poly.type
_entity_poly.pdbx_seq_one_letter_code
_entity_poly.pdbx_strand_id
1 'polypeptide(L)'
;MLFLPALLFGLLVQCLIGSLIGAVILRAACSLFNRFFGGENEVVPTHQPPVKLEVDIDVSSEAPVSFDSPYASPTTPLAAGYPDRPPCKFGVPSPSFGNAFLICLSTTLIQNFIGFAVGFAASYFVGGNNWLAIILQLGVMLIGFLVLTAMVKIQLPTTVGRALGVASLFFLVTIAIVAILAAIIAAVMYGTM
;
A
#
# COMPACT_ATOMS: atom_id res chain seq x y z
N MET A 1 -20.23 -10.49 -30.41
CA MET A 1 -18.85 -9.95 -30.43
C MET A 1 -18.65 -8.70 -29.55
N LEU A 2 -19.68 -7.94 -29.18
CA LEU A 2 -19.56 -6.75 -28.30
C LEU A 2 -19.28 -7.06 -26.82
N PHE A 3 -19.50 -8.29 -26.36
CA PHE A 3 -19.30 -8.68 -24.96
C PHE A 3 -17.83 -8.64 -24.52
N LEU A 4 -16.91 -9.10 -25.38
CA LEU A 4 -15.48 -9.13 -25.09
C LEU A 4 -14.87 -7.74 -24.86
N PRO A 5 -15.06 -6.73 -25.74
CA PRO A 5 -14.52 -5.39 -25.50
C PRO A 5 -15.16 -4.72 -24.27
N ALA A 6 -16.44 -4.95 -24.00
CA ALA A 6 -17.09 -4.42 -22.79
C ALA A 6 -16.49 -5.02 -21.51
N LEU A 7 -16.21 -6.33 -21.49
CA LEU A 7 -15.58 -7.00 -20.35
C LEU A 7 -14.15 -6.49 -20.13
N LEU A 8 -13.36 -6.34 -21.20
CA LEU A 8 -12.01 -5.80 -21.11
C LEU A 8 -11.99 -4.36 -20.59
N PHE A 9 -12.93 -3.52 -21.05
CA PHE A 9 -13.06 -2.15 -20.58
C PHE A 9 -13.46 -2.10 -19.09
N GLY A 10 -14.44 -2.90 -18.68
CA GLY A 10 -14.84 -3.01 -17.27
C GLY A 10 -13.69 -3.45 -16.37
N LEU A 11 -12.92 -4.45 -16.80
CA LEU A 11 -11.75 -4.95 -16.07
C LEU A 11 -10.65 -3.89 -15.94
N LEU A 12 -10.41 -3.11 -16.99
CA LEU A 12 -9.44 -2.01 -16.98
C LEU A 12 -9.87 -0.92 -15.98
N VAL A 13 -11.14 -0.48 -16.04
CA VAL A 13 -11.68 0.54 -15.13
C VAL A 13 -11.65 0.05 -13.68
N GLN A 14 -12.06 -1.20 -13.44
CA GLN A 14 -12.01 -1.82 -12.12
C GLN A 14 -10.58 -1.91 -11.59
N CYS A 15 -9.61 -2.31 -12.42
CA CYS A 15 -8.20 -2.32 -12.06
C CYS A 15 -7.74 -0.93 -11.61
N LEU A 16 -7.99 0.11 -12.41
CA LEU A 16 -7.55 1.46 -12.09
C LEU A 16 -8.15 1.98 -10.78
N ILE A 17 -9.46 1.83 -10.59
CA ILE A 17 -10.15 2.28 -9.37
C ILE A 17 -9.66 1.48 -8.17
N GLY A 18 -9.56 0.16 -8.30
CA GLY A 18 -9.10 -0.74 -7.24
C GLY A 18 -7.66 -0.42 -6.82
N SER A 19 -6.77 -0.15 -7.76
CA SER A 19 -5.38 0.23 -7.47
C SER A 19 -5.27 1.58 -6.80
N LEU A 20 -6.12 2.55 -7.16
CA LEU A 20 -6.15 3.87 -6.53
C LEU A 20 -6.56 3.77 -5.05
N ILE A 21 -7.63 3.02 -4.77
CA ILE A 21 -8.10 2.76 -3.40
C ILE A 21 -7.05 1.96 -2.62
N GLY A 22 -6.50 0.91 -3.24
CA GLY A 22 -5.46 0.07 -2.65
C GLY A 22 -4.22 0.87 -2.25
N ALA A 23 -3.79 1.83 -3.08
CA ALA A 23 -2.62 2.66 -2.79
C ALA A 23 -2.81 3.51 -1.53
N VAL A 24 -4.01 4.07 -1.34
CA VAL A 24 -4.35 4.84 -0.14
C VAL A 24 -4.36 3.94 1.10
N ILE A 25 -4.96 2.74 0.99
CA ILE A 25 -4.98 1.76 2.09
C ILE A 25 -3.57 1.30 2.44
N LEU A 26 -2.73 0.99 1.45
CA LEU A 26 -1.35 0.54 1.68
C LEU A 26 -0.53 1.62 2.40
N ARG A 27 -0.69 2.89 2.01
CA ARG A 27 -0.03 4.01 2.70
C ARG A 27 -0.52 4.17 4.14
N ALA A 28 -1.83 4.03 4.37
CA ALA A 28 -2.39 4.03 5.72
C ALA A 28 -1.88 2.84 6.54
N ALA A 29 -1.74 1.66 5.93
CA ALA A 29 -1.23 0.46 6.59
C ALA A 29 0.24 0.61 7.00
N CYS A 30 1.10 1.19 6.15
CA CYS A 30 2.48 1.51 6.52
C CYS A 30 2.54 2.52 7.68
N SER A 31 1.67 3.54 7.66
CA SER A 31 1.59 4.50 8.76
C SER A 31 1.14 3.84 10.06
N LEU A 32 0.15 2.94 9.99
CA LEU A 32 -0.37 2.24 11.16
C LEU A 32 0.64 1.23 11.71
N PHE A 33 1.32 0.50 10.83
CA PHE A 33 2.40 -0.41 11.19
C PHE A 33 3.54 0.34 11.90
N ASN A 34 3.96 1.49 11.37
CA ASN A 34 4.99 2.31 12.01
C ASN A 34 4.52 2.85 13.38
N ARG A 35 3.22 3.06 13.61
CA ARG A 35 2.70 3.41 14.94
C ARG A 35 2.75 2.24 15.92
N PHE A 36 2.36 1.03 15.48
CA PHE A 36 2.36 -0.15 16.35
C PHE A 36 3.76 -0.68 16.67
N PHE A 37 4.69 -0.62 15.71
CA PHE A 37 6.03 -1.23 15.85
C PHE A 37 7.16 -0.20 15.98
N GLY A 38 6.91 1.08 15.66
CA GLY A 38 7.92 2.13 15.68
C GLY A 38 8.12 2.79 17.05
N GLY A 39 7.27 2.52 18.04
CA GLY A 39 7.41 2.98 19.41
C GLY A 39 7.28 4.50 19.55
N GLU A 40 6.21 4.96 20.18
CA GLU A 40 5.98 6.39 20.51
C GLU A 40 6.96 6.94 21.57
N ASN A 41 8.09 6.27 21.81
CA ASN A 41 8.91 6.43 23.00
C ASN A 41 10.26 7.05 22.68
N GLU A 42 10.25 8.20 22.04
CA GLU A 42 11.25 9.22 22.35
C GLU A 42 10.59 10.58 22.17
N VAL A 43 9.75 10.93 23.15
CA VAL A 43 9.60 12.35 23.51
C VAL A 43 11.01 12.77 23.91
N VAL A 44 11.82 13.19 22.93
CA VAL A 44 13.07 13.88 23.20
C VAL A 44 12.64 15.03 24.09
N PRO A 45 12.97 15.02 25.39
CA PRO A 45 12.57 16.10 26.26
C PRO A 45 13.22 17.34 25.64
N THR A 46 12.40 18.26 25.17
CA THR A 46 12.80 19.59 24.73
C THR A 46 13.29 20.39 25.92
N HIS A 47 14.33 19.90 26.61
CA HIS A 47 15.34 20.72 27.23
C HIS A 47 16.40 21.01 26.18
N GLN A 48 15.97 21.65 25.10
CA GLN A 48 16.89 22.44 24.31
C GLN A 48 17.04 23.74 25.11
N PRO A 49 18.19 23.99 25.76
CA PRO A 49 18.42 25.30 26.35
C PRO A 49 18.27 26.34 25.24
N PRO A 50 17.81 27.57 25.54
CA PRO A 50 17.62 28.60 24.53
C PRO A 50 18.95 28.82 23.78
N VAL A 51 19.04 28.23 22.58
CA VAL A 51 20.13 28.51 21.66
C VAL A 51 19.90 29.95 21.22
N LYS A 52 20.70 30.86 21.77
CA LYS A 52 20.87 32.19 21.23
C LYS A 52 21.36 32.01 19.80
N LEU A 53 20.44 32.11 18.86
CA LEU A 53 20.72 32.24 17.44
C LEU A 53 21.34 33.63 17.24
N GLU A 54 22.65 33.75 17.46
CA GLU A 54 23.46 34.79 16.82
C GLU A 54 23.65 34.34 15.38
N VAL A 55 22.79 34.90 14.52
CA VAL A 55 22.74 34.66 13.09
C VAL A 55 23.66 35.69 12.43
N ASP A 56 24.96 35.38 12.37
CA ASP A 56 25.92 36.11 11.53
C ASP A 56 25.79 35.57 10.10
N ILE A 57 24.98 36.26 9.29
CA ILE A 57 24.81 35.98 7.86
C ILE A 57 25.90 36.75 7.11
N ASP A 58 27.00 36.07 6.81
CA ASP A 58 27.94 36.55 5.80
C ASP A 58 27.39 36.23 4.40
N VAL A 59 26.83 37.25 3.78
CA VAL A 59 26.37 37.28 2.39
C VAL A 59 27.58 37.52 1.48
N SER A 60 28.30 36.47 1.08
CA SER A 60 29.20 36.52 -0.09
C SER A 60 29.63 35.13 -0.54
N SER A 61 29.05 34.65 -1.64
CA SER A 61 29.70 33.82 -2.67
C SER A 61 28.63 33.22 -3.59
N GLU A 62 28.51 33.79 -4.79
CA GLU A 62 27.70 33.26 -5.89
C GLU A 62 28.34 31.97 -6.42
N ALA A 63 27.75 30.82 -6.12
CA ALA A 63 28.06 29.56 -6.80
C ALA A 63 26.99 29.27 -7.88
N PRO A 64 27.39 28.87 -9.10
CA PRO A 64 26.47 28.63 -10.20
C PRO A 64 25.58 27.40 -9.96
N VAL A 65 24.28 27.59 -10.13
CA VAL A 65 23.25 26.56 -10.00
C VAL A 65 23.35 25.60 -11.19
N SER A 66 23.89 24.40 -10.99
CA SER A 66 23.89 23.35 -12.01
C SER A 66 22.50 22.71 -12.12
N PHE A 67 21.92 22.79 -13.30
CA PHE A 67 20.58 22.32 -13.62
C PHE A 67 20.62 20.87 -14.11
N ASP A 68 20.78 19.90 -13.21
CA ASP A 68 20.80 18.48 -13.57
C ASP A 68 19.68 17.66 -12.91
N SER A 69 18.93 16.96 -13.78
CA SER A 69 18.01 15.83 -13.56
C SER A 69 16.52 16.12 -13.27
N PRO A 70 15.63 15.89 -14.26
CA PRO A 70 14.17 15.90 -14.07
C PRO A 70 13.60 14.67 -13.33
N TYR A 71 14.45 13.79 -12.76
CA TYR A 71 14.04 12.67 -11.90
C TYR A 71 14.61 12.73 -10.48
N ALA A 72 15.19 13.87 -10.07
CA ALA A 72 15.29 14.18 -8.66
C ALA A 72 13.85 14.33 -8.14
N SER A 73 13.30 13.24 -7.60
CA SER A 73 12.19 13.34 -6.64
C SER A 73 12.54 14.50 -5.72
N PRO A 74 11.60 15.41 -5.38
CA PRO A 74 11.87 16.42 -4.38
C PRO A 74 12.28 15.69 -3.11
N THR A 75 13.59 15.52 -2.91
CA THR A 75 14.19 15.27 -1.63
C THR A 75 13.86 16.55 -0.92
N THR A 76 12.73 16.53 -0.23
CA THR A 76 12.33 17.57 0.69
C THR A 76 13.63 17.97 1.42
N PRO A 77 14.13 19.20 1.26
CA PRO A 77 15.28 19.67 2.01
C PRO A 77 14.80 19.93 3.44
N LEU A 78 14.43 18.85 4.12
CA LEU A 78 13.98 18.81 5.51
C LEU A 78 14.99 18.02 6.36
N ALA A 79 16.16 17.71 5.78
CA ALA A 79 17.29 17.07 6.44
C ALA A 79 18.51 18.01 6.57
N ALA A 80 18.38 19.31 6.30
CA ALA A 80 19.47 20.28 6.48
C ALA A 80 19.47 20.98 7.86
N GLY A 81 18.58 20.59 8.79
CA GLY A 81 18.41 21.33 10.05
C GLY A 81 18.04 20.52 11.30
N TYR A 82 18.13 19.20 11.27
CA TYR A 82 18.07 18.40 12.50
C TYR A 82 19.36 17.60 12.66
N PRO A 83 20.40 18.17 13.30
CA PRO A 83 21.69 17.51 13.42
C PRO A 83 21.67 16.19 14.21
N ASP A 84 20.65 15.88 15.03
CA ASP A 84 20.78 14.77 15.98
C ASP A 84 19.50 13.95 16.26
N ARG A 85 18.67 13.63 15.25
CA ARG A 85 17.71 12.53 15.45
C ARG A 85 18.44 11.21 15.19
N PRO A 86 18.66 10.35 16.20
CA PRO A 86 19.28 9.05 15.97
C PRO A 86 18.47 8.31 14.90
N PRO A 87 19.13 7.63 13.94
CA PRO A 87 18.42 6.93 12.88
C PRO A 87 17.40 6.00 13.51
N CYS A 88 16.11 6.25 13.26
CA CYS A 88 15.02 5.44 13.80
C CYS A 88 15.25 3.99 13.36
N LYS A 89 15.86 3.18 14.23
CA LYS A 89 16.45 1.87 13.90
C LYS A 89 15.42 0.85 13.36
N PHE A 90 14.13 1.16 13.48
CA PHE A 90 13.03 0.23 13.23
C PHE A 90 11.95 0.71 12.23
N GLY A 91 12.01 1.94 11.70
CA GLY A 91 10.97 2.47 10.80
C GLY A 91 10.99 1.83 9.41
N VAL A 92 9.82 1.48 8.86
CA VAL A 92 9.67 1.11 7.45
C VAL A 92 9.51 2.41 6.63
N PRO A 93 10.35 2.66 5.61
CA PRO A 93 10.20 3.84 4.75
C PRO A 93 8.84 3.78 4.04
N SER A 94 8.09 4.88 4.11
CA SER A 94 6.80 4.96 3.43
C SER A 94 7.01 5.03 1.91
N PRO A 95 6.38 4.15 1.11
CA PRO A 95 6.48 4.22 -0.34
C PRO A 95 5.92 5.56 -0.85
N SER A 96 6.52 6.10 -1.90
CA SER A 96 5.92 7.21 -2.65
C SER A 96 4.55 6.78 -3.18
N PHE A 97 3.62 7.72 -3.39
CA PHE A 97 2.28 7.39 -3.88
C PHE A 97 2.33 6.61 -5.21
N GLY A 98 3.24 7.00 -6.12
CA GLY A 98 3.45 6.29 -7.39
C GLY A 98 3.91 4.85 -7.21
N ASN A 99 4.85 4.59 -6.29
CA ASN A 99 5.29 3.23 -6.00
C ASN A 99 4.17 2.41 -5.35
N ALA A 100 3.44 2.98 -4.38
CA ALA A 100 2.29 2.32 -3.76
C ALA A 100 1.21 1.97 -4.80
N PHE A 101 0.92 2.89 -5.72
CA PHE A 101 -0.01 2.65 -6.83
C PHE A 101 0.48 1.52 -7.74
N LEU A 102 1.76 1.50 -8.12
CA LEU A 102 2.31 0.43 -8.96
C LEU A 102 2.31 -0.94 -8.25
N ILE A 103 2.56 -1.00 -6.95
CA ILE A 103 2.41 -2.24 -6.14
C ILE A 103 0.96 -2.72 -6.21
N CYS A 104 0.01 -1.82 -5.98
CA CYS A 104 -1.40 -2.18 -6.00
C CYS A 104 -1.85 -2.58 -7.41
N LEU A 105 -1.43 -1.86 -8.45
CA LEU A 105 -1.74 -2.16 -9.85
C LEU A 105 -1.21 -3.52 -10.28
N SER A 106 0.06 -3.82 -9.99
CA SER A 106 0.66 -5.11 -10.33
C SER A 106 -0.03 -6.25 -9.58
N THR A 107 -0.31 -6.06 -8.28
CA THR A 107 -0.98 -7.07 -7.47
C THR A 107 -2.41 -7.31 -7.93
N THR A 108 -3.18 -6.25 -8.23
CA THR A 108 -4.55 -6.36 -8.76
C THR A 108 -4.56 -7.06 -10.12
N LEU A 109 -3.61 -6.76 -11.00
CA LEU A 109 -3.50 -7.41 -12.30
C LEU A 109 -3.19 -8.90 -12.15
N ILE A 110 -2.21 -9.26 -11.31
CA ILE A 110 -1.86 -10.66 -11.02
C ILE A 110 -3.06 -11.38 -10.40
N GLN A 111 -3.76 -10.75 -9.46
CA GLN A 111 -4.89 -11.37 -8.78
C GLN A 111 -6.11 -11.54 -9.69
N ASN A 112 -6.35 -10.60 -10.61
CA ASN A 112 -7.36 -10.76 -11.66
C ASN A 112 -7.00 -11.89 -12.62
N PHE A 113 -5.73 -12.03 -12.99
CA PHE A 113 -5.29 -13.11 -13.86
C PHE A 113 -5.42 -14.48 -13.19
N ILE A 114 -4.98 -14.61 -11.93
CA ILE A 114 -5.16 -15.83 -11.14
C ILE A 114 -6.65 -16.13 -10.94
N GLY A 115 -7.45 -15.14 -10.56
CA GLY A 115 -8.89 -15.29 -10.39
C GLY A 115 -9.61 -15.69 -11.66
N PHE A 116 -9.20 -15.15 -12.81
CA PHE A 116 -9.73 -15.56 -14.11
C PHE A 116 -9.35 -17.00 -14.46
N ALA A 117 -8.07 -17.37 -14.34
CA ALA A 117 -7.60 -18.72 -14.61
C ALA A 117 -8.29 -19.76 -13.72
N VAL A 118 -8.41 -19.44 -12.43
CA VAL A 118 -9.08 -20.30 -11.44
C VAL A 118 -10.59 -20.34 -11.67
N GLY A 119 -11.22 -19.22 -12.01
CA GLY A 119 -12.66 -19.17 -12.35
C GLY A 119 -12.99 -19.96 -13.61
N PHE A 120 -12.11 -19.90 -14.62
CA PHE A 120 -12.22 -20.71 -15.83
C PHE A 120 -12.06 -22.20 -15.52
N ALA A 121 -11.03 -22.57 -14.75
CA ALA A 121 -10.84 -23.94 -14.31
C ALA A 121 -12.02 -24.44 -13.45
N ALA A 122 -12.51 -23.61 -12.53
CA ALA A 122 -13.66 -23.95 -11.71
C ALA A 122 -14.90 -24.21 -12.56
N SER A 123 -15.17 -23.32 -13.52
CA SER A 123 -16.32 -23.45 -14.44
C SER A 123 -16.24 -24.72 -15.28
N TYR A 124 -15.03 -25.12 -15.69
CA TYR A 124 -14.83 -26.32 -16.52
C TYR A 124 -14.84 -27.63 -15.72
N PHE A 125 -14.26 -27.66 -14.52
CA PHE A 125 -14.02 -28.89 -13.78
C PHE A 125 -14.99 -29.16 -12.61
N VAL A 126 -15.64 -28.14 -12.04
CA VAL A 126 -16.34 -28.29 -10.74
C VAL A 126 -17.78 -28.77 -10.88
N GLY A 127 -18.39 -28.68 -12.07
CA GLY A 127 -19.68 -29.31 -12.37
C GLY A 127 -20.83 -28.95 -11.41
N GLY A 128 -20.80 -27.76 -10.81
CA GLY A 128 -21.81 -27.30 -9.85
C GLY A 128 -21.57 -27.69 -8.38
N ASN A 129 -20.45 -28.34 -8.03
CA ASN A 129 -20.13 -28.63 -6.63
C ASN A 129 -19.64 -27.38 -5.89
N ASN A 130 -20.55 -26.72 -5.17
CA ASN A 130 -20.29 -25.49 -4.42
C ASN A 130 -19.14 -25.60 -3.40
N TRP A 131 -18.93 -26.77 -2.79
CA TRP A 131 -17.87 -26.96 -1.79
C TRP A 131 -16.47 -26.82 -2.41
N LEU A 132 -16.27 -27.38 -3.59
CA LEU A 132 -14.97 -27.34 -4.26
C LEU A 132 -14.64 -25.92 -4.74
N ALA A 133 -15.65 -25.17 -5.17
CA ALA A 133 -15.50 -23.75 -5.52
C ALA A 133 -15.07 -22.90 -4.31
N ILE A 134 -15.62 -23.15 -3.12
CA ILE A 134 -15.23 -22.43 -1.88
C ILE A 134 -13.79 -22.73 -1.51
N ILE A 135 -13.37 -23.99 -1.55
CA ILE A 135 -11.99 -24.40 -1.22
C ILE A 135 -11.00 -23.75 -2.21
N LEU A 136 -11.34 -23.76 -3.50
CA LEU A 136 -10.52 -23.15 -4.54
C LEU A 136 -10.40 -21.64 -4.32
N GLN A 137 -11.49 -20.97 -3.95
CA GLN A 137 -11.52 -19.55 -3.64
C GLN A 137 -10.65 -19.19 -2.42
N LEU A 138 -10.71 -20.00 -1.35
CA LEU A 138 -9.84 -19.85 -0.19
C LEU A 138 -8.35 -20.00 -0.57
N GLY A 139 -8.04 -20.97 -1.43
CA GLY A 139 -6.69 -21.14 -1.98
C GLY A 139 -6.20 -19.91 -2.73
N VAL A 140 -7.05 -19.30 -3.57
CA VAL A 140 -6.72 -18.07 -4.29
C VAL A 140 -6.47 -16.90 -3.35
N MET A 141 -7.26 -16.76 -2.28
CA MET A 141 -7.03 -15.72 -1.28
C MET A 141 -5.65 -15.86 -0.62
N LEU A 142 -5.26 -17.09 -0.27
CA LEU A 142 -3.95 -17.35 0.33
C LEU A 142 -2.80 -17.07 -0.65
N ILE A 143 -2.94 -17.48 -1.91
CA ILE A 143 -1.95 -17.19 -2.95
C ILE A 143 -1.83 -15.67 -3.16
N GLY A 144 -2.95 -14.94 -3.22
CA GLY A 144 -2.96 -13.48 -3.35
C GLY A 144 -2.24 -12.79 -2.20
N PHE A 145 -2.41 -13.28 -0.98
CA PHE A 145 -1.67 -12.79 0.19
C PHE A 145 -0.14 -12.98 0.05
N LEU A 146 0.29 -14.14 -0.44
CA LEU A 146 1.72 -14.42 -0.66
C LEU A 146 2.30 -13.55 -1.78
N VAL A 147 1.56 -13.34 -2.88
CA VAL A 147 1.95 -12.45 -3.98
C VAL A 147 2.10 -11.01 -3.48
N LEU A 148 1.13 -10.51 -2.71
CA LEU A 148 1.21 -9.18 -2.11
C LEU A 148 2.45 -9.04 -1.23
N THR A 149 2.71 -10.03 -0.36
CA THR A 149 3.89 -10.04 0.51
C THR A 149 5.19 -10.03 -0.29
N ALA A 150 5.27 -10.82 -1.37
CA ALA A 150 6.44 -10.86 -2.26
C ALA A 150 6.66 -9.53 -2.97
N MET A 151 5.60 -8.89 -3.49
CA MET A 151 5.67 -7.61 -4.18
C MET A 151 6.09 -6.47 -3.24
N VAL A 152 5.54 -6.44 -2.01
CA VAL A 152 5.96 -5.49 -0.97
C VAL A 152 7.45 -5.66 -0.66
N LYS A 153 7.95 -6.90 -0.54
CA LYS A 153 9.38 -7.17 -0.30
C LYS A 153 10.28 -6.72 -1.46
N ILE A 154 9.85 -6.92 -2.71
CA ILE A 154 10.66 -6.54 -3.88
C ILE A 154 10.79 -5.02 -3.98
N GLN A 155 9.72 -4.29 -3.66
CA GLN A 155 9.70 -2.83 -3.84
C GLN A 155 10.12 -2.04 -2.60
N LEU A 156 10.10 -2.67 -1.43
CA LEU A 156 10.59 -2.08 -0.19
C LEU A 156 11.69 -2.99 0.38
N PRO A 157 12.95 -2.53 0.49
CA PRO A 157 14.07 -3.31 1.04
C PRO A 157 13.87 -3.55 2.55
N THR A 158 12.95 -4.43 2.87
CA THR A 158 12.44 -4.71 4.21
C THR A 158 12.61 -6.19 4.53
N THR A 159 12.63 -6.51 5.83
CA THR A 159 12.69 -7.90 6.26
C THR A 159 11.35 -8.59 5.96
N VAL A 160 11.40 -9.91 5.70
CA VAL A 160 10.21 -10.71 5.36
C VAL A 160 9.13 -10.58 6.44
N GLY A 161 9.51 -10.55 7.72
CA GLY A 161 8.56 -10.38 8.82
C GLY A 161 7.81 -9.03 8.79
N ARG A 162 8.50 -7.94 8.41
CA ARG A 162 7.87 -6.62 8.26
C ARG A 162 6.95 -6.57 7.05
N ALA A 163 7.39 -7.12 5.92
CA ALA A 163 6.55 -7.21 4.72
C ALA A 163 5.27 -8.02 4.99
N LEU A 164 5.39 -9.14 5.71
CA LEU A 164 4.26 -9.99 6.09
C LEU A 164 3.32 -9.29 7.07
N GLY A 165 3.85 -8.51 8.03
CA GLY A 165 3.05 -7.68 8.93
C GLY A 165 2.25 -6.61 8.19
N VAL A 166 2.87 -5.89 7.25
CA VAL A 166 2.18 -4.89 6.42
C VAL A 166 1.11 -5.56 5.53
N ALA A 167 1.42 -6.68 4.90
CA ALA A 167 0.46 -7.43 4.08
C ALA A 167 -0.73 -7.95 4.91
N SER A 168 -0.48 -8.45 6.12
CA SER A 168 -1.54 -8.90 7.04
C SER A 168 -2.46 -7.75 7.43
N LEU A 169 -1.89 -6.60 7.76
CA LEU A 169 -2.65 -5.42 8.14
C LEU A 169 -3.49 -4.89 6.96
N PHE A 170 -2.94 -4.89 5.75
CA PHE A 170 -3.68 -4.58 4.52
C PHE A 170 -4.86 -5.52 4.32
N PHE A 171 -4.66 -6.82 4.51
CA PHE A 171 -5.72 -7.83 4.36
C PHE A 171 -6.83 -7.66 5.41
N LEU A 172 -6.47 -7.39 6.67
CA LEU A 172 -7.44 -7.12 7.73
C LEU A 172 -8.28 -5.87 7.46
N VAL A 173 -7.65 -4.77 7.03
CA VAL A 173 -8.37 -3.55 6.65
C VAL A 173 -9.30 -3.81 5.47
N THR A 174 -8.86 -4.60 4.49
CA THR A 174 -9.68 -4.99 3.35
C THR A 174 -10.90 -5.81 3.78
N ILE A 175 -10.71 -6.82 4.64
CA ILE A 175 -11.82 -7.62 5.19
C ILE A 175 -12.80 -6.72 5.95
N ALA A 176 -12.31 -5.80 6.78
CA ALA A 176 -13.15 -4.88 7.53
C ALA A 176 -14.02 -4.00 6.61
N ILE A 177 -13.43 -3.44 5.55
CA ILE A 177 -14.16 -2.65 4.55
C ILE A 177 -15.24 -3.51 3.87
N VAL A 178 -14.90 -4.72 3.44
CA VAL A 178 -15.85 -5.64 2.79
C VAL A 178 -17.00 -6.01 3.74
N ALA A 179 -16.71 -6.28 5.00
CA ALA A 179 -17.72 -6.58 6.01
C ALA A 179 -18.68 -5.40 6.24
N ILE A 180 -18.16 -4.16 6.31
CA ILE A 180 -18.98 -2.95 6.43
C ILE A 180 -19.88 -2.78 5.20
N LEU A 181 -19.33 -2.93 3.99
CA LEU A 181 -20.13 -2.83 2.76
C LEU A 181 -21.22 -3.90 2.70
N ALA A 182 -20.91 -5.15 3.07
CA ALA A 182 -21.88 -6.24 3.12
C ALA A 182 -23.00 -5.94 4.15
N ALA A 183 -22.66 -5.40 5.32
CA ALA A 183 -23.63 -5.00 6.33
C ALA A 183 -24.55 -3.87 5.84
N ILE A 184 -24.02 -2.86 5.14
CA ILE A 184 -24.82 -1.76 4.55
C ILE A 184 -25.78 -2.32 3.50
N ILE A 185 -25.29 -3.17 2.59
CA ILE A 185 -26.14 -3.78 1.56
C ILE A 185 -27.25 -4.62 2.20
N ALA A 186 -26.92 -5.44 3.19
CA ALA A 186 -27.91 -6.22 3.92
C ALA A 186 -28.94 -5.30 4.60
N ALA A 187 -28.51 -4.24 5.28
CA ALA A 187 -29.42 -3.28 5.92
C ALA A 187 -30.36 -2.60 4.92
N VAL A 188 -29.87 -2.22 3.73
CA VAL A 188 -30.70 -1.64 2.66
C VAL A 188 -31.70 -2.67 2.12
N MET A 189 -31.26 -3.92 1.90
CA MET A 189 -32.13 -4.98 1.39
C MET A 189 -33.23 -5.36 2.40
N TYR A 190 -32.91 -5.48 3.68
CA TYR A 190 -33.89 -5.83 4.71
C TYR A 190 -34.74 -4.65 5.15
N GLY A 191 -34.24 -3.42 5.08
CA GLY A 191 -35.00 -2.22 5.45
C GLY A 191 -35.97 -1.73 4.38
N THR A 192 -35.91 -2.28 3.16
CA THR A 192 -36.83 -1.97 2.06
C THR A 192 -37.96 -2.99 1.89
N MET A 193 -37.98 -4.05 2.72
CA MET A 193 -39.06 -5.03 2.82
C MET A 193 -40.02 -4.65 3.95
#